data_AF-A0A919EZA9-F1
#
_entry.id   AF-A0A919EZA9-F1
#
_cell.length_a   1.000
_cell.length_b   1.000
_cell.length_c   1.000
_cell.angle_alpha   90.00
_cell.angle_beta   90.00
_cell.angle_gamma   90.00
#
_symmetry.space_group_name_H-M   'P 1'
#
loop_
_entity.id
_entity.type
_entity.pdbx_description
1 polymer ?
#
loop_
_entity_poly.entity_id
_entity_poly.type
_entity_poly.pdbx_seq_one_letter_code
_entity_poly.pdbx_strand_id
1 'polypeptide(L)'
;MQAIATTRISILRGTATDAYGDEVDTDTPIAAEIPAALTEQSRRVTTRDDPTPRIVRYAVARVAAGTDIQDQDRVRDERTGAVYIVDAVSSMANPAAAADLRLDLRRTT
;
A
#
# COMPACT_ATOMS: atom_id res chain seq x y z
N MET A 1 6.58 1.28 -19.41
CA MET A 1 5.20 1.82 -19.25
C MET A 1 5.18 2.50 -17.88
N GLN A 2 5.34 3.82 -17.85
CA GLN A 2 5.40 4.62 -16.63
C GLN A 2 3.99 4.76 -16.05
N ALA A 3 3.81 4.55 -14.74
CA ALA A 3 2.54 4.80 -14.08
C ALA A 3 2.12 6.28 -14.23
N ILE A 4 0.89 6.54 -14.67
CA ILE A 4 0.29 7.88 -14.60
C ILE A 4 -0.15 8.08 -13.15
N ALA A 5 0.50 8.98 -12.42
CA ALA A 5 0.16 9.26 -11.03
C ALA A 5 -1.28 9.80 -10.95
N THR A 6 -2.16 9.05 -10.27
CA THR A 6 -3.57 9.43 -10.07
C THR A 6 -3.79 10.10 -8.71
N THR A 7 -2.88 9.91 -7.76
CA THR A 7 -2.94 10.50 -6.43
C THR A 7 -1.55 10.72 -5.84
N ARG A 8 -1.50 11.36 -4.66
CA ARG A 8 -0.31 11.47 -3.81
C ARG A 8 -0.48 10.64 -2.56
N ILE A 9 0.58 9.97 -2.15
CA ILE A 9 0.59 9.17 -0.94
C ILE A 9 1.69 9.62 0.01
N SER A 10 1.40 9.49 1.30
CA SER A 10 2.37 9.60 2.38
C SER A 10 2.64 8.21 2.95
N ILE A 11 3.91 7.88 3.17
CA ILE A 11 4.35 6.63 3.80
C ILE A 11 4.54 6.90 5.29
N LEU A 12 3.80 6.17 6.12
CA LEU A 12 3.86 6.21 7.57
C LEU A 12 4.61 4.96 8.05
N ARG A 13 5.72 5.15 8.76
CA ARG A 13 6.52 4.07 9.32
C ARG A 13 7.07 4.50 10.68
N GLY A 14 6.95 3.61 11.65
CA GLY A 14 7.40 3.81 13.02
C GLY A 14 6.45 3.15 14.01
N THR A 15 6.99 2.77 15.17
CA THR A 15 6.23 2.31 16.32
C THR A 15 6.50 3.26 17.48
N ALA A 16 5.47 3.55 18.26
CA ALA A 16 5.52 4.34 19.48
C ALA A 16 5.03 3.45 20.62
N THR A 17 5.45 3.76 21.84
CA THR A 17 4.92 3.12 23.03
C THR A 17 3.71 3.90 23.51
N ASP A 18 2.58 3.23 23.71
CA ASP A 18 1.40 3.86 24.27
C ASP A 18 1.54 4.09 25.79
N ALA A 19 0.53 4.68 26.42
CA ALA A 19 0.53 4.95 27.86
C ALA A 19 0.51 3.67 28.73
N TYR A 20 0.28 2.50 28.12
CA TYR A 20 0.19 1.20 28.77
C TYR A 20 1.43 0.32 28.52
N GLY A 21 2.39 0.80 27.72
CA GLY A 21 3.63 0.09 27.42
C GLY A 21 3.55 -0.77 26.16
N ASP A 22 2.45 -0.72 25.40
CA ASP A 22 2.27 -1.50 24.18
C ASP A 22 2.85 -0.76 22.96
N GLU A 23 3.42 -1.52 22.02
CA GLU A 23 3.88 -0.98 20.73
C GLU A 23 2.66 -0.67 19.84
N VAL A 24 2.46 0.60 19.53
CA VAL A 24 1.43 1.12 18.63
C VAL A 24 2.08 1.73 17.39
N ASP A 25 1.44 1.59 16.23
CA ASP A 25 1.95 2.21 15.02
C ASP A 25 1.94 3.74 15.14
N THR A 26 3.03 4.38 14.74
CA THR A 26 3.15 5.84 14.73
C THR A 26 2.76 6.40 13.37
N ASP A 27 1.94 7.45 13.37
CA ASP A 27 1.55 8.18 12.15
C ASP A 27 2.63 9.15 11.65
N THR A 28 3.91 8.90 11.97
CA THR A 28 5.02 9.73 11.48
C THR A 28 5.26 9.44 10.01
N PRO A 29 5.09 10.43 9.11
CA PRO A 29 5.40 10.24 7.71
C PRO A 29 6.91 10.25 7.50
N ILE A 30 7.46 9.19 6.90
CA ILE A 30 8.86 9.14 6.46
C ILE A 30 9.02 9.84 5.11
N ALA A 31 8.02 9.69 4.24
CA ALA A 31 7.98 10.36 2.95
C ALA A 31 6.55 10.82 2.65
N ALA A 32 6.42 12.03 2.11
CA ALA A 32 5.14 12.65 1.77
C ALA A 32 5.14 13.09 0.31
N GLU A 33 3.95 13.35 -0.23
CA GLU A 33 3.72 13.79 -1.59
C GLU A 33 4.25 12.85 -2.68
N ILE A 34 4.38 11.55 -2.39
CA ILE A 34 4.89 10.58 -3.37
C ILE A 34 3.82 10.38 -4.45
N PRO A 35 4.14 10.64 -5.73
CA PRO A 35 3.20 10.40 -6.81
C PRO A 35 2.97 8.89 -6.96
N ALA A 36 1.70 8.48 -6.82
CA ALA A 36 1.31 7.09 -6.91
C ALA A 36 0.07 6.91 -7.78
N ALA A 37 0.00 5.77 -8.46
CA ALA A 37 -1.22 5.33 -9.11
C ALA A 37 -1.95 4.34 -8.19
N LEU A 38 -2.94 4.82 -7.45
CA LEU A 38 -3.77 4.00 -6.56
C LEU A 38 -5.02 3.53 -7.29
N THR A 39 -5.32 2.23 -7.23
CA THR A 39 -6.54 1.63 -7.81
C THR A 39 -7.13 0.61 -6.84
N GLU A 40 -8.38 0.82 -6.42
CA GLU A 40 -9.12 -0.18 -5.64
C GLU A 40 -9.62 -1.29 -6.58
N GLN A 41 -9.38 -2.53 -6.19
CA GLN A 41 -9.82 -3.73 -6.89
C GLN A 41 -10.65 -4.60 -5.95
N SER A 42 -11.62 -5.31 -6.52
CA SER A 42 -12.35 -6.34 -5.80
C SER A 42 -12.16 -7.66 -6.50
N ARG A 43 -11.76 -8.69 -5.76
CA ARG A 43 -11.68 -10.06 -6.25
C ARG A 43 -12.75 -10.88 -5.57
N ARG A 44 -13.61 -11.46 -6.40
CA ARG A 44 -14.52 -12.52 -5.98
C ARG A 44 -13.71 -13.81 -5.85
N VAL A 45 -13.59 -14.32 -4.63
CA VAL A 45 -12.94 -15.60 -4.35
C VAL A 45 -14.03 -16.61 -4.03
N THR A 46 -14.02 -17.72 -4.76
CA THR A 46 -14.85 -18.91 -4.49
C THR A 46 -13.91 -20.05 -4.15
N THR A 47 -13.90 -20.47 -2.90
CA THR A 47 -13.19 -21.67 -2.45
C THR A 47 -14.10 -22.88 -2.57
N ARG A 48 -13.55 -24.05 -2.90
CA ARG A 48 -14.37 -25.28 -3.04
C ARG A 48 -14.98 -25.72 -1.70
N ASP A 49 -14.32 -25.39 -0.60
CA ASP A 49 -14.72 -25.77 0.76
C ASP A 49 -15.80 -24.87 1.37
N ASP A 50 -16.02 -23.66 0.81
CA ASP A 50 -17.09 -22.76 1.23
C ASP A 50 -17.75 -22.15 -0.02
N PRO A 51 -18.95 -22.61 -0.42
CA PRO A 51 -19.63 -22.16 -1.63
C PRO A 51 -20.13 -20.71 -1.53
N THR A 52 -19.93 -20.03 -0.39
CA THR A 52 -20.29 -18.63 -0.20
C THR A 52 -19.26 -17.72 -0.89
N PRO A 53 -19.62 -17.01 -1.98
CA PRO A 53 -18.66 -16.14 -2.68
C PRO A 53 -18.27 -14.97 -1.77
N ARG A 54 -16.98 -14.89 -1.42
CA ARG A 54 -16.44 -13.78 -0.63
C ARG A 54 -15.86 -12.72 -1.56
N ILE A 55 -16.27 -11.47 -1.36
CA ILE A 55 -15.68 -10.32 -2.05
C ILE A 55 -14.54 -9.79 -1.18
N VAL A 56 -13.30 -10.01 -1.62
CA VAL A 56 -12.13 -9.41 -0.99
C VAL A 56 -11.83 -8.11 -1.73
N ARG A 57 -11.81 -7.00 -0.99
CA ARG A 57 -11.41 -5.70 -1.50
C ARG A 57 -9.95 -5.49 -1.14
N TYR A 58 -9.14 -5.15 -2.14
CA TYR A 58 -7.74 -4.80 -1.97
C TYR A 58 -7.44 -3.60 -2.86
N ALA A 59 -6.45 -2.80 -2.52
CA ALA A 59 -5.96 -1.72 -3.35
C ALA A 59 -4.62 -2.13 -3.96
N VAL A 60 -4.31 -1.62 -5.14
CA VAL A 60 -2.99 -1.75 -5.75
C VAL A 60 -2.48 -0.34 -5.97
N ALA A 61 -1.28 -0.06 -5.46
CA ALA A 61 -0.58 1.17 -5.77
C ALA A 61 0.64 0.89 -6.65
N ARG A 62 0.97 1.84 -7.53
CA ARG A 62 2.26 1.86 -8.23
C ARG A 62 3.02 3.12 -7.88
N VAL A 63 4.29 2.97 -7.52
CA VAL A 63 5.19 4.06 -7.14
C VAL A 63 6.51 3.94 -7.91
N ALA A 64 7.27 5.03 -7.97
CA ALA A 64 8.57 5.03 -8.63
C ALA A 64 9.56 4.10 -7.90
N ALA A 65 10.47 3.47 -8.65
CA ALA A 65 11.48 2.52 -8.16
C ALA A 65 12.38 3.04 -7.03
N GLY A 66 12.59 4.36 -6.94
CA GLY A 66 13.43 5.01 -5.92
C GLY A 66 12.70 5.33 -4.61
N THR A 67 11.45 4.91 -4.47
CA THR A 67 10.66 5.17 -3.25
C THR A 67 11.07 4.17 -2.16
N ASP A 68 11.48 4.66 -1.00
CA ASP A 68 11.69 3.81 0.19
C ASP A 68 10.33 3.37 0.73
N ILE A 69 9.87 2.19 0.29
CA ILE A 69 8.67 1.54 0.78
C ILE A 69 8.95 0.07 1.06
N GLN A 70 8.47 -0.39 2.20
CA GLN A 70 8.68 -1.73 2.72
C GLN A 70 7.35 -2.43 2.99
N ASP A 71 7.42 -3.76 3.10
CA ASP A 71 6.29 -4.55 3.57
C ASP A 71 5.93 -4.11 5.01
N GLN A 72 4.64 -4.16 5.35
CA GLN A 72 4.06 -3.68 6.62
C GLN A 72 4.05 -2.16 6.84
N ASP A 73 4.58 -1.36 5.91
CA ASP A 73 4.39 0.08 5.98
C ASP A 73 2.92 0.46 5.84
N ARG A 74 2.57 1.61 6.42
CA ARG A 74 1.25 2.20 6.22
C ARG A 74 1.35 3.31 5.18
N VAL A 75 0.39 3.35 4.29
CA VAL A 75 0.30 4.33 3.21
C VAL A 75 -0.99 5.09 3.36
N ARG A 76 -0.89 6.41 3.47
CA ARG A 76 -2.03 7.31 3.51
C ARG A 76 -2.20 7.99 2.17
N ASP A 77 -3.39 7.89 1.60
CA ASP A 77 -3.79 8.69 0.44
C ASP A 77 -4.08 10.12 0.90
N GLU A 78 -3.33 11.09 0.39
CA GLU A 78 -3.49 12.51 0.76
C GLU A 78 -4.80 13.11 0.21
N ARG A 79 -5.32 12.57 -0.88
CA ARG A 79 -6.54 13.07 -1.52
C ARG A 79 -7.80 12.66 -0.78
N THR A 80 -7.85 11.42 -0.29
CA THR A 80 -9.04 10.85 0.38
C THR A 80 -8.89 10.72 1.89
N GLY A 81 -7.65 10.82 2.40
CA GLY A 81 -7.33 10.56 3.80
C GLY A 81 -7.35 9.08 4.19
N ALA A 82 -7.63 8.17 3.26
CA ALA A 82 -7.70 6.74 3.55
C ALA A 82 -6.30 6.17 3.86
N VAL A 83 -6.23 5.29 4.86
CA VAL A 83 -5.01 4.59 5.25
C VAL A 83 -5.08 3.15 4.77
N TYR A 84 -3.96 2.67 4.24
CA TYR A 84 -3.77 1.34 3.73
C TYR A 84 -2.51 0.74 4.35
N ILE A 85 -2.48 -0.57 4.59
CA ILE A 85 -1.28 -1.32 4.95
C ILE A 85 -0.70 -1.94 3.67
N VAL A 86 0.62 -1.91 3.53
CA VAL A 86 1.37 -2.62 2.50
C VAL A 86 1.48 -4.08 2.89
N ASP A 87 0.76 -4.95 2.17
CA ASP A 87 0.85 -6.39 2.35
C ASP A 87 2.07 -6.97 1.62
N ALA A 88 2.38 -6.44 0.43
CA ALA A 88 3.52 -6.88 -0.36
C ALA A 88 4.03 -5.80 -1.33
N VAL A 89 5.36 -5.68 -1.42
CA VAL A 89 6.07 -4.92 -2.45
C VAL A 89 6.60 -5.87 -3.51
N SER A 90 6.25 -5.62 -4.77
CA SER A 90 6.73 -6.37 -5.93
C SER A 90 7.32 -5.43 -6.98
N SER A 91 8.48 -5.79 -7.51
CA SER A 91 9.10 -5.07 -8.62
C SER A 91 9.34 -6.03 -9.78
N MET A 92 9.04 -5.61 -11.01
CA MET A 92 9.40 -6.40 -12.18
C MET A 92 10.87 -6.13 -12.51
N ALA A 93 11.75 -7.13 -12.34
CA ALA A 93 13.15 -6.97 -12.69
C ALA A 93 13.29 -6.71 -14.21
N ASN A 94 13.77 -5.52 -14.57
CA ASN A 94 14.06 -5.17 -15.96
C ASN A 94 15.53 -4.71 -16.05
N PRO A 95 16.38 -5.40 -16.81
CA PRO A 95 17.80 -5.05 -16.94
C PRO A 95 18.05 -3.71 -17.65
N ALA A 96 17.06 -3.15 -18.34
CA ALA A 96 17.20 -1.90 -19.11
C ALA A 96 16.63 -0.65 -18.42
N ALA A 97 15.78 -0.80 -17.39
CA ALA A 97 15.15 0.33 -16.71
C ALA A 97 14.72 -0.04 -15.30
N ALA A 98 14.82 0.92 -14.36
CA ALA A 98 14.22 0.79 -13.04
C ALA A 98 12.68 0.72 -13.20
N ALA A 99 12.11 -0.46 -12.99
CA ALA A 99 10.68 -0.67 -13.12
C ALA A 99 9.95 -0.12 -11.88
N ASP A 100 8.77 0.45 -12.10
CA ASP A 100 7.88 0.90 -11.04
C ASP A 100 7.63 -0.22 -10.01
N LEU A 101 7.60 0.14 -8.73
CA LEU A 101 7.21 -0.77 -7.66
C LEU A 101 5.69 -0.90 -7.66
N ARG A 102 5.21 -2.13 -7.57
CA ARG A 102 3.81 -2.48 -7.37
C ARG A 102 3.61 -2.88 -5.93
N LEU A 103 2.66 -2.23 -5.28
CA LEU A 103 2.29 -2.43 -3.90
C LEU A 103 0.91 -3.05 -3.86
N ASP A 104 0.79 -4.20 -3.22
CA ASP A 104 -0.51 -4.76 -2.86
C ASP A 104 -0.89 -4.23 -1.48
N LEU A 105 -2.04 -3.57 -1.41
CA LEU A 105 -2.48 -2.78 -0.28
C LEU A 105 -3.79 -3.31 0.29
N ARG A 106 -3.89 -3.29 1.62
CA ARG A 106 -5.13 -3.58 2.33
C ARG A 106 -5.61 -2.34 3.06
N ARG A 107 -6.87 -1.97 2.83
CA ARG A 107 -7.47 -0.83 3.50
C ARG A 107 -7.68 -1.12 4.99
N THR A 108 -7.21 -0.22 5.84
CA THR A 108 -7.53 -0.20 7.27
C THR A 108 -8.66 0.79 7.52
N THR A 109 -9.52 0.48 8.48
CA THR A 109 -10.67 1.34 8.86
C THR A 109 -10.37 2.00 10.19
#